data_AF-D3BP26-F1
#
_entry.id   AF-D3BP26-F1
#
_cell.length_a   1.000
_cell.length_b   1.000
_cell.length_c   1.000
_cell.angle_alpha   90.00
_cell.angle_beta   90.00
_cell.angle_gamma   90.00
#
_symmetry.space_group_name_H-M   'P 1'
#
loop_
_entity.id
_entity.type
_entity.pdbx_description
1 polymer ?
#
loop_
_entity_poly.entity_id
_entity_poly.type
_entity_poly.pdbx_seq_one_letter_code
_entity_poly.pdbx_strand_id
1 'polypeptide(L)'
;MSQTDEQQKEQSTPTAIGVVTAAVESQPAEPQDPVTLGESVNPTTNDNLKETKVLNWMKEMLNKEIKRIKDQGAKCIPFEVKNTGIVKEDGLVINRLEVKTTFNFDQVIEILISESTECPHKKGYHFINVLLFTRKPVPYIIPYIYLKTEENKLTDWVFMNDLLGRSQHKINQFENV
;
A
#
# COMPACT_ATOMS: atom_id res chain seq x y z
N MET A 1 -41.80 23.24 82.36
CA MET A 1 -41.39 23.06 80.96
C MET A 1 -40.34 21.95 80.99
N SER A 2 -40.78 20.68 81.00
CA SER A 2 -40.93 19.75 79.84
C SER A 2 -39.57 19.14 79.46
N GLN A 3 -39.31 17.84 79.72
CA GLN A 3 -39.46 16.69 78.77
C GLN A 3 -38.63 16.91 77.49
N THR A 4 -37.80 16.00 76.91
CA THR A 4 -37.60 14.54 76.97
C THR A 4 -36.31 14.20 76.18
N ASP A 5 -35.82 12.95 76.31
CA ASP A 5 -34.91 12.24 75.40
C ASP A 5 -35.25 12.34 73.90
N GLU A 6 -34.25 12.19 73.02
CA GLU A 6 -34.35 11.27 71.88
C GLU A 6 -32.98 10.97 71.21
N GLN A 7 -32.68 9.67 71.09
CA GLN A 7 -31.70 9.11 70.17
C GLN A 7 -32.26 9.15 68.74
N GLN A 8 -31.40 9.32 67.73
CA GLN A 8 -31.64 8.67 66.43
C GLN A 8 -30.36 8.28 65.71
N LYS A 9 -30.50 7.16 65.02
CA LYS A 9 -29.54 6.23 64.45
C LYS A 9 -29.64 6.37 62.94
N GLU A 10 -28.54 6.61 62.22
CA GLU A 10 -28.50 6.42 60.77
C GLU A 10 -27.35 5.49 60.37
N GLN A 11 -27.75 4.39 59.75
CA GLN A 11 -26.95 3.44 59.00
C GLN A 11 -26.86 3.93 57.55
N SER A 12 -25.67 3.85 56.92
CA SER A 12 -25.59 3.52 55.49
C SER A 12 -24.16 3.20 55.05
N THR A 13 -23.97 1.89 54.83
CA THR A 13 -23.15 1.14 53.86
C THR A 13 -21.95 1.77 53.11
N PRO A 14 -20.86 0.98 52.92
CA PRO A 14 -19.72 1.34 52.07
C PRO A 14 -20.02 1.10 50.58
N THR A 15 -19.70 2.08 49.74
CA THR A 15 -19.73 1.92 48.27
C THR A 15 -18.36 1.43 47.79
N ALA A 16 -18.34 0.22 47.24
CA ALA A 16 -17.25 -0.32 46.44
C ALA A 16 -17.75 -0.47 45.00
N ILE A 17 -17.21 0.32 44.06
CA ILE A 17 -17.33 0.16 42.59
C ILE A 17 -16.09 0.88 42.02
N GLY A 18 -15.26 0.37 41.12
CA GLY A 18 -15.21 -0.87 40.37
C GLY A 18 -14.04 -0.68 39.38
N VAL A 19 -13.08 -1.60 39.38
CA VAL A 19 -11.96 -1.62 38.45
C VAL A 19 -12.53 -1.88 37.05
N VAL A 20 -12.37 -0.93 36.12
CA VAL A 20 -12.74 -1.12 34.73
C VAL A 20 -11.62 -1.89 34.04
N THR A 21 -11.73 -3.22 34.04
CA THR A 21 -10.89 -4.10 33.21
C THR A 21 -11.39 -3.97 31.77
N ALA A 22 -10.66 -3.26 30.92
CA ALA A 22 -10.92 -3.26 29.49
C ALA A 22 -10.54 -4.64 28.92
N ALA A 23 -11.55 -5.44 28.59
CA ALA A 23 -11.36 -6.63 27.80
C ALA A 23 -10.95 -6.21 26.38
N VAL A 24 -9.72 -6.55 25.99
CA VAL A 24 -9.26 -6.47 24.60
C VAL A 24 -9.95 -7.61 23.87
N GLU A 25 -11.01 -7.28 23.15
CA GLU A 25 -11.69 -8.19 22.24
C GLU A 25 -10.75 -8.48 21.06
N SER A 26 -10.07 -9.62 21.13
CA SER A 26 -9.21 -10.12 20.07
C SER A 26 -10.06 -10.54 18.87
N GLN A 27 -10.13 -9.68 17.86
CA GLN A 27 -10.68 -10.06 16.57
C GLN A 27 -9.79 -11.14 15.91
N PRO A 28 -10.38 -12.17 15.27
CA PRO A 28 -9.62 -13.19 14.59
C PRO A 28 -8.85 -12.59 13.41
N ALA A 29 -7.58 -12.97 13.28
CA ALA A 29 -6.75 -12.61 12.14
C ALA A 29 -7.36 -13.22 10.87
N GLU A 30 -7.89 -12.38 9.98
CA GLU A 30 -8.29 -12.82 8.66
C GLU A 30 -7.04 -13.32 7.90
N PRO A 31 -7.11 -14.50 7.25
CA PRO A 31 -6.04 -14.99 6.39
C PRO A 31 -5.93 -14.04 5.20
N GLN A 32 -4.83 -13.28 5.12
CA GLN A 32 -4.56 -12.45 3.96
C GLN A 32 -3.95 -13.32 2.88
N ASP A 33 -4.66 -13.42 1.76
CA ASP A 33 -4.19 -14.12 0.57
C ASP A 33 -2.86 -13.51 0.08
N PRO A 34 -1.95 -14.34 -0.45
CA PRO A 34 -0.67 -13.87 -0.97
C PRO A 34 -0.88 -12.90 -2.13
N VAL A 35 -0.11 -11.81 -2.13
CA VAL A 35 -0.17 -10.81 -3.20
C VAL A 35 0.14 -11.46 -4.55
N THR A 36 -0.81 -11.35 -5.47
CA THR A 36 -0.69 -11.89 -6.82
C THR A 36 -0.06 -10.83 -7.73
N LEU A 37 1.00 -11.22 -8.45
CA LEU A 37 1.50 -10.50 -9.62
C LEU A 37 1.23 -11.41 -10.81
N GLY A 38 0.83 -10.82 -11.95
CA GLY A 38 0.37 -11.54 -13.14
C GLY A 38 1.24 -12.74 -13.54
N GLU A 39 0.60 -13.74 -14.14
CA GLU A 39 1.25 -15.01 -14.50
C GLU A 39 2.04 -14.89 -15.82
N SER A 40 3.28 -15.37 -15.83
CA SER A 40 4.04 -15.56 -17.07
C SER A 40 3.48 -16.74 -17.87
N VAL A 41 3.00 -16.48 -19.08
CA VAL A 41 2.49 -17.50 -20.01
C VAL A 41 3.64 -18.28 -20.66
N ASN A 42 3.65 -19.62 -20.47
CA ASN A 42 4.49 -20.68 -21.07
C ASN A 42 5.98 -20.81 -20.64
N PRO A 43 6.40 -21.89 -19.95
CA PRO A 43 7.72 -22.01 -19.32
C PRO A 43 8.90 -22.50 -20.20
N THR A 44 8.86 -22.42 -21.54
CA THR A 44 9.79 -23.19 -22.39
C THR A 44 11.13 -22.54 -22.78
N THR A 45 11.50 -21.37 -22.25
CA THR A 45 12.77 -20.68 -22.59
C THR A 45 13.52 -20.14 -21.36
N ASN A 46 14.85 -20.04 -21.44
CA ASN A 46 15.72 -19.47 -20.39
C ASN A 46 15.30 -18.05 -19.94
N ASP A 47 14.70 -17.27 -20.84
CA ASP A 47 14.21 -15.94 -20.53
C ASP A 47 12.99 -15.97 -19.60
N ASN A 48 12.11 -16.97 -19.73
CA ASN A 48 10.97 -17.14 -18.82
C ASN A 48 11.40 -17.48 -17.38
N LEU A 49 12.53 -18.18 -17.22
CA LEU A 49 13.09 -18.43 -15.89
C LEU A 49 13.62 -17.14 -15.24
N LYS A 50 14.23 -16.25 -16.01
CA LYS A 50 14.67 -14.93 -15.51
C LYS A 50 13.48 -14.06 -15.12
N GLU A 51 12.47 -13.97 -15.97
CA GLU A 51 11.25 -13.20 -15.66
C GLU A 51 10.53 -13.76 -14.43
N THR A 52 10.44 -15.08 -14.28
CA THR A 52 9.87 -15.71 -13.08
C THR A 52 10.65 -15.32 -11.80
N LYS A 53 11.98 -15.30 -11.85
CA LYS A 53 12.81 -14.86 -10.72
C LYS A 53 12.61 -13.38 -10.38
N VAL A 54 12.51 -12.53 -11.41
CA VAL A 54 12.21 -11.10 -11.24
C VAL A 54 10.85 -10.92 -10.56
N LEU A 55 9.81 -11.59 -11.06
CA LEU A 55 8.45 -11.52 -10.49
C LEU A 55 8.42 -11.99 -9.03
N ASN A 56 9.08 -13.10 -8.71
CA ASN A 56 9.14 -13.61 -7.33
C ASN A 56 9.86 -12.63 -6.40
N TRP A 57 11.00 -12.08 -6.84
CA TRP A 57 11.73 -11.08 -6.08
C TRP A 57 10.90 -9.80 -5.87
N MET A 58 10.15 -9.33 -6.87
CA MET A 58 9.23 -8.20 -6.72
C MET A 58 8.11 -8.48 -5.72
N LYS A 59 7.53 -9.69 -5.73
CA LYS A 59 6.54 -10.13 -4.73
C LYS A 59 7.13 -10.07 -3.32
N GLU A 60 8.36 -10.55 -3.14
CA GLU A 60 9.05 -10.50 -1.85
C GLU A 60 9.28 -9.05 -1.38
N MET A 61 9.73 -8.18 -2.26
CA MET A 61 9.96 -6.75 -1.96
C MET A 61 8.66 -6.05 -1.55
N LEU A 62 7.57 -6.29 -2.28
CA LEU A 62 6.27 -5.74 -1.96
C LEU A 62 5.73 -6.26 -0.62
N ASN A 63 5.82 -7.58 -0.39
CA ASN A 63 5.35 -8.19 0.87
C ASN A 63 6.14 -7.68 2.08
N LYS A 64 7.46 -7.47 1.93
CA LYS A 64 8.28 -6.85 2.97
C LYS A 64 7.79 -5.44 3.30
N GLU A 65 7.45 -4.65 2.29
CA GLU A 65 6.96 -3.29 2.48
C GLU A 65 5.56 -3.25 3.10
N ILE A 66 4.63 -4.08 2.64
CA ILE A 66 3.30 -4.21 3.24
C ILE A 66 3.42 -4.61 4.71
N LYS A 67 4.31 -5.57 5.02
CA LYS A 67 4.57 -5.97 6.41
C LYS A 67 5.10 -4.79 7.22
N ARG A 68 6.08 -4.04 6.72
CA ARG A 68 6.63 -2.85 7.40
C ARG A 68 5.55 -1.80 7.69
N ILE A 69 4.70 -1.50 6.70
CA ILE A 69 3.56 -0.57 6.85
C ILE A 69 2.60 -1.06 7.95
N LYS A 70 2.28 -2.35 7.95
CA LYS A 70 1.41 -2.98 8.95
C LYS A 70 2.01 -2.93 10.35
N ASP A 71 3.31 -3.23 10.48
CA ASP A 71 4.04 -3.19 11.75
C ASP A 71 4.05 -1.76 12.37
N GLN A 72 3.92 -0.73 11.53
CA GLN A 72 3.79 0.68 11.94
C GLN A 72 2.34 1.10 12.26
N GLY A 73 1.38 0.16 12.23
CA GLY A 73 -0.04 0.44 12.49
C GLY A 73 -0.81 1.05 11.31
N ALA A 74 -0.17 1.16 10.15
CA ALA A 74 -0.81 1.65 8.92
C ALA A 74 -1.34 0.50 8.06
N LYS A 75 -2.11 0.85 7.02
CA LYS A 75 -2.68 -0.10 6.06
C LYS A 75 -2.45 0.40 4.63
N CYS A 76 -2.34 -0.52 3.69
CA CYS A 76 -2.35 -0.23 2.26
C CYS A 76 -3.05 -1.37 1.52
N ILE A 77 -3.54 -1.08 0.31
CA ILE A 77 -4.19 -2.08 -0.56
C ILE A 77 -3.28 -2.34 -1.76
N PRO A 78 -2.71 -3.55 -1.90
CA PRO A 78 -1.88 -3.87 -3.06
C PRO A 78 -2.74 -4.03 -4.31
N PHE A 79 -2.24 -3.52 -5.43
CA PHE A 79 -2.79 -3.83 -6.75
C PHE A 79 -2.01 -4.97 -7.43
N GLU A 80 -2.73 -5.83 -8.14
CA GLU A 80 -2.14 -6.82 -9.05
C GLU A 80 -1.76 -6.13 -10.37
N VAL A 81 -0.47 -6.21 -10.71
CA VAL A 81 0.08 -5.63 -11.95
C VAL A 81 0.01 -6.64 -13.08
N LYS A 82 -0.52 -6.21 -14.23
CA LYS A 82 -0.52 -6.98 -15.47
C LYS A 82 0.72 -6.71 -16.30
N ASN A 83 1.09 -5.44 -16.43
CA ASN A 83 2.19 -5.01 -17.28
C ASN A 83 2.81 -3.71 -16.77
N THR A 84 4.11 -3.58 -16.96
CA THR A 84 4.89 -2.38 -16.67
C THR A 84 5.73 -2.03 -17.88
N GLY A 85 5.84 -0.74 -18.19
CA GLY A 85 6.74 -0.31 -19.25
C GLY A 85 7.12 1.15 -19.15
N ILE A 86 8.03 1.55 -20.03
CA ILE A 86 8.35 2.95 -20.31
C ILE A 86 7.91 3.20 -21.76
N VAL A 87 7.14 4.26 -21.99
CA VAL A 87 6.73 4.70 -23.32
C VAL A 87 7.26 6.10 -23.59
N LYS A 88 7.48 6.43 -24.87
CA LYS A 88 7.84 7.78 -25.31
C LYS A 88 6.68 8.36 -26.08
N GLU A 89 6.04 9.40 -25.54
CA GLU A 89 4.91 10.11 -26.16
C GLU A 89 5.24 11.60 -26.17
N ASP A 90 5.16 12.25 -27.34
CA ASP A 90 5.42 13.70 -27.51
C ASP A 90 6.75 14.19 -26.90
N GLY A 91 7.78 13.34 -26.96
CA GLY A 91 9.11 13.62 -26.41
C GLY A 91 9.24 13.43 -24.90
N LEU A 92 8.16 13.04 -24.20
CA LEU A 92 8.16 12.71 -22.78
C LEU A 92 8.42 11.22 -22.56
N VAL A 93 9.19 10.90 -21.53
CA VAL A 93 9.43 9.53 -21.07
C VAL A 93 8.43 9.21 -19.95
N ILE A 94 7.48 8.32 -20.23
CA ILE A 94 6.32 8.06 -19.36
C ILE A 94 6.39 6.64 -18.80
N ASN A 95 6.18 6.51 -17.50
CA ASN A 95 6.08 5.24 -16.79
C ASN A 95 4.65 4.71 -16.90
N ARG A 96 4.49 3.55 -17.53
CA ARG A 96 3.20 2.95 -17.86
C ARG A 96 2.92 1.75 -16.95
N LEU A 97 1.76 1.74 -16.30
CA LEU A 97 1.26 0.67 -15.45
C LEU A 97 -0.10 0.18 -15.94
N GLU A 98 -0.20 -1.10 -16.30
CA GLU A 98 -1.47 -1.78 -16.48
C GLU A 98 -1.79 -2.59 -15.24
N VAL A 99 -2.96 -2.34 -14.67
CA VAL A 99 -3.33 -2.84 -13.36
C VAL A 99 -4.65 -3.59 -13.45
N LYS A 100 -4.71 -4.79 -12.86
CA LYS A 100 -5.91 -5.63 -12.84
C LYS A 100 -6.91 -5.08 -11.82
N THR A 101 -7.68 -4.10 -12.25
CA THR A 101 -8.67 -3.43 -11.42
C THR A 101 -9.71 -2.73 -12.28
N THR A 102 -10.86 -2.40 -11.72
CA THR A 102 -11.85 -1.46 -12.30
C THR A 102 -11.76 -0.07 -11.68
N PHE A 103 -10.79 0.16 -10.78
CA PHE A 103 -10.58 1.45 -10.12
C PHE A 103 -10.34 2.57 -11.14
N ASN A 104 -10.98 3.73 -10.93
CA ASN A 104 -10.74 4.92 -11.73
C ASN A 104 -9.52 5.69 -11.18
N PHE A 105 -8.42 5.67 -11.93
CA PHE A 105 -7.18 6.33 -11.56
C PHE A 105 -7.25 7.87 -11.58
N ASP A 106 -8.25 8.51 -12.20
CA ASP A 106 -8.48 9.95 -12.08
C ASP A 106 -8.76 10.39 -10.62
N GLN A 107 -9.10 9.43 -9.74
CA GLN A 107 -9.32 9.69 -8.31
C GLN A 107 -8.01 9.82 -7.51
N VAL A 108 -6.86 9.53 -8.11
CA VAL A 108 -5.55 9.66 -7.47
C VAL A 108 -5.18 11.14 -7.38
N ILE A 109 -4.92 11.61 -6.16
CA ILE A 109 -4.59 13.01 -5.88
C ILE A 109 -3.08 13.21 -5.70
N GLU A 110 -2.37 12.17 -5.28
CA GLU A 110 -0.94 12.23 -4.99
C GLU A 110 -0.30 10.86 -5.21
N ILE A 111 0.92 10.87 -5.71
CA ILE A 111 1.74 9.69 -5.94
C ILE A 111 3.05 9.88 -5.21
N LEU A 112 3.40 8.91 -4.36
CA LEU A 112 4.72 8.82 -3.74
C LEU A 112 5.42 7.58 -4.26
N ILE A 113 6.74 7.67 -4.43
CA ILE A 113 7.57 6.55 -4.87
C ILE A 113 8.64 6.28 -3.82
N SER A 114 8.93 5.00 -3.57
CA SER A 114 10.05 4.62 -2.70
C SER A 114 11.39 4.93 -3.35
N GLU A 115 12.46 4.83 -2.56
CA GLU A 115 13.80 4.76 -3.10
C GLU A 115 13.96 3.58 -4.08
N SER A 116 14.83 3.78 -5.06
CA SER A 116 15.10 2.83 -6.14
C SER A 116 16.06 1.73 -5.68
N THR A 117 15.69 0.47 -5.89
CA THR A 117 16.52 -0.71 -5.58
C THR A 117 16.86 -1.48 -6.85
N GLU A 118 18.13 -1.75 -7.13
CA GLU A 118 18.52 -2.52 -8.33
C GLU A 118 18.01 -3.97 -8.26
N CYS A 119 17.52 -4.48 -9.39
CA CYS A 119 17.04 -5.86 -9.52
C CYS A 119 18.21 -6.84 -9.64
N PRO A 120 18.34 -7.82 -8.73
CA PRO A 120 19.46 -8.77 -8.74
C PRO A 120 19.39 -9.77 -9.91
N HIS A 121 18.26 -9.86 -10.60
CA HIS A 121 18.01 -10.85 -11.65
C HIS A 121 17.98 -10.25 -13.06
N LYS A 122 17.98 -8.91 -13.18
CA LYS A 122 17.87 -8.19 -14.45
C LYS A 122 18.69 -6.90 -14.38
N LYS A 123 19.92 -6.96 -14.91
CA LYS A 123 20.90 -5.87 -14.83
C LYS A 123 20.32 -4.55 -15.36
N GLY A 124 20.55 -3.46 -14.63
CA GLY A 124 20.08 -2.12 -14.98
C GLY A 124 18.59 -1.89 -14.78
N TYR A 125 17.82 -2.92 -14.42
CA TYR A 125 16.44 -2.74 -13.99
C TYR A 125 16.41 -2.42 -12.51
N HIS A 126 15.50 -1.53 -12.13
CA HIS A 126 15.31 -1.07 -10.78
C HIS A 126 13.86 -1.23 -10.36
N PHE A 127 13.64 -1.43 -9.07
CA PHE A 127 12.36 -1.59 -8.41
C PHE A 127 12.05 -0.40 -7.53
N ILE A 128 10.77 -0.01 -7.52
CA ILE A 128 10.18 0.91 -6.55
C ILE A 128 8.78 0.44 -6.16
N ASN A 129 8.34 0.84 -4.97
CA ASN A 129 6.94 0.83 -4.60
C ASN A 129 6.31 2.18 -4.97
N VAL A 130 5.17 2.15 -5.65
CA VAL A 130 4.36 3.32 -6.00
C VAL A 130 3.16 3.35 -5.08
N LEU A 131 3.03 4.40 -4.28
CA LEU A 131 1.89 4.65 -3.41
C LEU A 131 0.93 5.62 -4.09
N LEU A 132 -0.35 5.26 -4.16
CA LEU A 132 -1.40 6.10 -4.72
C LEU A 132 -2.33 6.55 -3.60
N PHE A 133 -2.40 7.85 -3.38
CA PHE A 133 -3.30 8.48 -2.42
C PHE A 133 -4.54 8.98 -3.13
N THR A 134 -5.68 8.82 -2.46
CA THR A 134 -6.98 9.31 -2.92
C THR A 134 -7.63 10.05 -1.76
N ARG A 135 -8.89 10.48 -1.92
CA ARG A 135 -9.67 10.99 -0.78
C ARG A 135 -10.04 9.91 0.25
N LYS A 136 -9.77 8.64 -0.02
CA LYS A 136 -9.98 7.53 0.91
C LYS A 136 -8.80 7.40 1.87
N PRO A 137 -9.03 6.95 3.12
CA PRO A 137 -8.00 6.92 4.15
C PRO A 137 -6.92 5.86 3.95
N VAL A 138 -7.17 4.84 3.12
CA VAL A 138 -6.22 3.74 2.88
C VAL A 138 -5.60 3.92 1.49
N PRO A 139 -4.28 4.13 1.38
CA PRO A 139 -3.60 4.25 0.10
C PRO A 139 -3.48 2.90 -0.60
N TYR A 140 -3.28 2.96 -1.92
CA TYR A 140 -2.93 1.79 -2.72
C TYR A 140 -1.41 1.68 -2.88
N ILE A 141 -0.89 0.47 -3.03
CA ILE A 141 0.53 0.20 -3.29
C ILE A 141 0.69 -0.66 -4.54
N ILE A 142 1.63 -0.29 -5.41
CA ILE A 142 1.90 -0.97 -6.67
C ILE A 142 3.41 -1.21 -6.80
N PRO A 143 3.86 -2.46 -7.02
CA PRO A 143 5.26 -2.71 -7.37
C PRO A 143 5.52 -2.28 -8.82
N TYR A 144 6.62 -1.58 -9.05
CA TYR A 144 7.03 -1.17 -10.39
C TYR A 144 8.49 -1.50 -10.64
N ILE A 145 8.78 -2.07 -11.82
CA ILE A 145 10.14 -2.34 -12.27
C ILE A 145 10.39 -1.63 -13.60
N TYR A 146 11.57 -1.03 -13.75
CA TYR A 146 11.90 -0.21 -14.91
C TYR A 146 13.38 -0.28 -15.24
N LEU A 147 13.73 -0.11 -16.51
CA LEU A 147 15.13 0.08 -16.93
C LEU A 147 15.55 1.49 -16.52
N LYS A 148 16.55 1.61 -15.67
CA LYS A 148 17.05 2.92 -15.22
C LYS A 148 17.83 3.59 -16.35
N THR A 149 17.42 4.82 -16.66
CA THR A 149 18.07 5.67 -17.66
C THR A 149 18.14 7.10 -17.14
N GLU A 150 19.04 7.91 -17.70
CA GLU A 150 19.12 9.33 -17.34
C GLU A 150 17.91 10.13 -17.81
N GLU A 151 17.20 9.66 -18.84
CA GLU A 151 16.01 10.32 -19.39
C GLU A 151 14.77 10.12 -18.52
N ASN A 152 14.62 8.96 -17.87
CA ASN A 152 13.43 8.67 -17.05
C ASN A 152 13.60 9.23 -15.64
N LYS A 153 12.91 10.33 -15.34
CA LYS A 153 12.92 10.98 -14.02
C LYS A 153 11.84 10.45 -13.06
N LEU A 154 11.06 9.44 -13.46
CA LEU A 154 9.92 8.91 -12.72
C LEU A 154 8.85 9.97 -12.39
N THR A 155 8.78 11.03 -13.19
CA THR A 155 7.86 12.15 -13.00
C THR A 155 6.52 11.95 -13.70
N ASP A 156 6.54 11.32 -14.87
CA ASP A 156 5.36 11.19 -15.73
C ASP A 156 4.87 9.74 -15.71
N TRP A 157 3.58 9.57 -15.42
CA TRP A 157 2.94 8.29 -15.18
C TRP A 157 1.64 8.15 -15.97
N VAL A 158 1.39 6.95 -16.48
CA VAL A 158 0.10 6.55 -17.05
C VAL A 158 -0.34 5.25 -16.41
N PHE A 159 -1.53 5.26 -15.81
CA PHE A 159 -2.19 4.06 -15.28
C PHE A 159 -3.32 3.65 -16.20
N MET A 160 -3.45 2.36 -16.45
CA MET A 160 -4.61 1.75 -17.11
C MET A 160 -5.23 0.67 -16.25
N ASN A 161 -6.56 0.64 -16.28
CA ASN A 161 -7.37 -0.36 -15.61
C ASN A 161 -7.96 -1.37 -16.62
N ASP A 162 -8.70 -2.36 -16.13
CA ASP A 162 -9.31 -3.43 -16.95
C ASP A 162 -10.43 -2.95 -17.87
N LEU A 163 -10.93 -1.73 -17.64
CA LEU A 163 -11.91 -1.06 -18.50
C LEU A 163 -11.24 -0.22 -19.59
N LEU A 164 -9.92 -0.36 -19.77
CA LEU A 164 -9.08 0.44 -20.68
C LEU A 164 -9.11 1.95 -20.34
N GLY A 165 -9.53 2.32 -19.12
CA GLY A 165 -9.48 3.68 -18.64
C GLY A 165 -8.04 4.11 -18.44
N ARG A 166 -7.60 5.13 -19.16
CA ARG A 166 -6.25 5.72 -19.11
C ARG A 166 -6.27 6.99 -18.27
N SER A 167 -5.46 7.03 -17.21
CA SER A 167 -5.23 8.24 -16.42
C SER A 167 -3.76 8.63 -16.45
N GLN A 168 -3.49 9.91 -16.70
CA GLN A 168 -2.14 10.46 -16.76
C GLN A 168 -1.88 11.35 -15.56
N HIS A 169 -0.76 11.11 -14.88
CA HIS A 169 -0.35 11.83 -13.68
C HIS A 169 1.06 12.35 -13.83
N LYS A 170 1.31 13.46 -13.14
CA LYS A 170 2.63 14.05 -12.99
C LYS A 170 2.97 14.19 -11.52
N ILE A 171 4.10 13.62 -11.12
CA ILE A 171 4.69 13.82 -9.79
C ILE A 171 5.45 15.13 -9.82
N ASN A 172 4.99 16.08 -9.02
CA ASN A 172 5.75 17.30 -8.77
C ASN A 172 6.74 16.99 -7.65
N GLN A 173 8.03 16.89 -7.96
CA GLN A 173 9.04 16.84 -6.91
C GLN A 173 9.04 18.20 -6.20
N PHE A 174 8.77 18.21 -4.89
CA PHE A 174 9.09 19.37 -4.07
C PHE A 174 10.60 19.34 -3.85
N GLU A 175 11.34 20.16 -4.58
CA GLU A 175 12.67 20.55 -4.13
C GLU A 175 12.49 21.34 -2.82
N ASN A 176 13.23 20.97 -1.79
CA ASN A 176 13.15 21.54 -0.44
C ASN A 176 13.03 23.07 -0.47
N VAL A 177 11.98 23.59 0.19
CA VAL A 177 11.89 25.01 0.61
C VAL A 177 12.68 25.20 1.89
#